data_AF-A0A1S8SWS8-F1
#
_entry.id   AF-A0A1S8SWS8-F1
#
_cell.length_a   1.000
_cell.length_b   1.000
_cell.length_c   1.000
_cell.angle_alpha   90.00
_cell.angle_beta   90.00
_cell.angle_gamma   90.00
#
_symmetry.space_group_name_H-M   'P 1'
#
loop_
_entity.id
_entity.type
_entity.pdbx_description
1 polymer ?
#
loop_
_entity_poly.entity_id
_entity_poly.type
_entity_poly.pdbx_seq_one_letter_code
_entity_poly.pdbx_strand_id
1 'polypeptide(L)'
;MTGALITMLAGIGIIKGIGNEVVNKLKGNPIEKGIEIAGYGYDSEQDIFYSNMNAWQRNMGYSRLYDEGSAPFGMILDCEPIYFKYEKKIWLIELWKGQYDLNTGCEVGVYTREEPMLSIPKMYKYMFYNCVSNEDRLTISFSLYKNGVLLFSRDDKHWWLAGFKLGEYSEPSELTMEINITLKSSVMCAAFVEGLKETGYTDEEITVNGNNVGITFDIPHTPQPITRTPETDRIIQLKNKLLCEKYNDIVKVYDNFSDKINAIQKYAPEIYEEIIDKAKLRNYLRSVKNPESI
;
A
#
# COMPACT_ATOMS: atom_id res chain seq x y z
N MET A 1 26.62 10.23 11.39
CA MET A 1 25.31 10.64 10.81
C MET A 1 24.85 9.52 9.90
N THR A 2 24.29 8.47 10.48
CA THR A 2 24.08 7.16 9.84
C THR A 2 22.79 6.57 10.41
N GLY A 3 21.64 7.09 9.96
CA GLY A 3 20.36 6.87 10.66
C GLY A 3 19.13 6.62 9.77
N ALA A 4 19.30 6.39 8.46
CA ALA A 4 18.19 6.01 7.56
C ALA A 4 18.50 4.78 6.69
N LEU A 5 19.58 4.06 7.01
CA LEU A 5 20.01 2.85 6.31
C LEU A 5 19.51 1.55 6.99
N ILE A 6 18.91 1.66 8.18
CA ILE A 6 18.77 0.50 9.11
C ILE A 6 17.50 -0.34 8.90
N THR A 7 16.48 0.17 8.23
CA THR A 7 15.30 -0.63 7.85
C THR A 7 15.51 -1.46 6.57
N MET A 8 16.65 -1.29 5.90
CA MET A 8 17.14 -2.22 4.85
C MET A 8 18.27 -3.15 5.34
N LEU A 9 18.84 -2.94 6.53
CA LEU A 9 20.03 -3.69 7.01
C LEU A 9 19.72 -4.95 7.83
N ALA A 10 18.47 -5.22 8.22
CA ALA A 10 18.14 -6.47 8.93
C ALA A 10 18.26 -7.73 8.03
N GLY A 11 18.39 -7.57 6.72
CA GLY A 11 18.63 -8.67 5.77
C GLY A 11 20.08 -8.81 5.30
N ILE A 12 21.00 -7.91 5.67
CA ILE A 12 22.34 -7.86 5.06
C ILE A 12 23.30 -8.93 5.62
N GLY A 13 22.97 -9.57 6.74
CA GLY A 13 23.78 -10.63 7.34
C GLY A 13 23.80 -11.97 6.59
N ILE A 14 22.90 -12.20 5.62
CA ILE A 14 22.71 -13.53 4.99
C ILE A 14 23.07 -13.54 3.49
N ILE A 15 23.34 -12.37 2.89
CA ILE A 15 23.48 -12.19 1.43
C ILE A 15 24.94 -12.34 0.97
N LYS A 16 25.54 -13.52 1.17
CA LYS A 16 26.80 -13.89 0.49
C LYS A 16 26.68 -15.10 -0.44
N GLY A 17 25.50 -15.71 -0.59
CA GLY A 17 25.34 -16.98 -1.32
C GLY A 17 24.43 -17.01 -2.55
N ILE A 18 23.72 -15.93 -2.92
CA ILE A 18 22.50 -16.04 -3.78
C ILE A 18 22.64 -15.25 -5.10
N GLY A 19 23.86 -15.14 -5.64
CA GLY A 19 24.18 -14.20 -6.73
C GLY A 19 23.72 -14.58 -8.15
N ASN A 20 23.52 -15.86 -8.46
CA ASN A 20 23.49 -16.28 -9.88
C ASN A 20 22.10 -16.60 -10.46
N GLU A 21 21.10 -16.89 -9.63
CA GLU A 21 19.79 -17.35 -10.11
C GLU A 21 18.83 -16.18 -10.44
N VAL A 22 18.86 -15.12 -9.63
CA VAL A 22 18.07 -13.89 -9.85
C VAL A 22 18.60 -13.12 -11.06
N VAL A 23 19.92 -13.04 -11.23
CA VAL A 23 20.58 -12.39 -12.37
C VAL A 23 20.19 -13.05 -13.69
N ASN A 24 20.00 -14.37 -13.73
CA ASN A 24 19.55 -15.07 -14.92
C ASN A 24 18.07 -14.85 -15.24
N LYS A 25 17.18 -14.68 -14.24
CA LYS A 25 15.76 -14.34 -14.45
C LYS A 25 15.54 -12.93 -14.99
N LEU A 26 16.46 -12.02 -14.69
CA LEU A 26 16.47 -10.62 -15.14
C LEU A 26 16.95 -10.43 -16.59
N LYS A 27 17.33 -11.49 -17.32
CA LYS A 27 17.62 -11.39 -18.77
C LYS A 27 16.33 -11.04 -19.54
N GLY A 28 16.27 -9.86 -20.18
CA GLY A 28 15.06 -9.28 -20.80
C GLY A 28 14.96 -7.77 -20.50
N ASN A 29 13.74 -7.22 -20.42
CA ASN A 29 13.47 -5.90 -19.80
C ASN A 29 13.49 -6.09 -18.26
N PRO A 30 14.63 -5.85 -17.57
CA PRO A 30 14.83 -6.27 -16.19
C PRO A 30 13.94 -5.51 -15.19
N ILE A 31 13.45 -4.34 -15.59
CA ILE A 31 12.70 -3.41 -14.75
C ILE A 31 11.25 -3.86 -14.65
N GLU A 32 10.59 -4.14 -15.78
CA GLU A 32 9.23 -4.70 -15.81
C GLU A 32 9.15 -6.01 -15.02
N LYS A 33 10.12 -6.91 -15.22
CA LYS A 33 10.24 -8.14 -14.43
C LYS A 33 10.46 -7.85 -12.95
N GLY A 34 11.27 -6.84 -12.61
CA GLY A 34 11.50 -6.41 -11.23
C GLY A 34 10.23 -5.88 -10.54
N ILE A 35 9.42 -5.10 -11.27
CA ILE A 35 8.12 -4.56 -10.82
C ILE A 35 7.13 -5.70 -10.57
N GLU A 36 7.01 -6.64 -11.51
CA GLU A 36 6.17 -7.82 -11.35
C GLU A 36 6.64 -8.71 -10.17
N ILE A 37 7.96 -8.89 -10.01
CA ILE A 37 8.57 -9.59 -8.87
C ILE A 37 8.31 -8.86 -7.54
N ALA A 38 8.16 -7.55 -7.57
CA ALA A 38 7.78 -6.80 -6.38
C ALA A 38 6.29 -6.96 -6.02
N GLY A 39 5.48 -7.51 -6.94
CA GLY A 39 4.04 -7.68 -6.77
C GLY A 39 3.22 -6.54 -7.37
N TYR A 40 3.82 -5.73 -8.24
CA TYR A 40 3.17 -4.58 -8.85
C TYR A 40 3.08 -4.70 -10.38
N GLY A 41 2.15 -3.96 -10.97
CA GLY A 41 2.10 -3.65 -12.39
C GLY A 41 2.35 -2.16 -12.62
N TYR A 42 2.38 -1.75 -13.89
CA TYR A 42 2.54 -0.36 -14.27
C TYR A 42 1.49 0.02 -15.31
N ASP A 43 0.78 1.11 -15.06
CA ASP A 43 -0.20 1.72 -15.95
C ASP A 43 0.42 2.95 -16.59
N SER A 44 0.69 2.86 -17.89
CA SER A 44 1.32 3.91 -18.67
C SER A 44 0.41 5.08 -18.99
N GLU A 45 -0.91 4.91 -18.97
CA GLU A 45 -1.86 5.99 -19.29
C GLU A 45 -1.91 7.02 -18.16
N GLN A 46 -1.86 6.55 -16.91
CA GLN A 46 -1.87 7.40 -15.72
C GLN A 46 -0.47 7.64 -15.13
N ASP A 47 0.56 6.93 -15.62
CA ASP A 47 1.94 6.93 -15.09
C ASP A 47 1.96 6.56 -13.59
N ILE A 48 1.41 5.38 -13.28
CA ILE A 48 1.34 4.83 -11.92
C ILE A 48 1.75 3.36 -11.83
N PHE A 49 2.26 2.97 -10.66
CA PHE A 49 2.34 1.58 -10.24
C PHE A 49 1.06 1.16 -9.54
N TYR A 50 0.73 -0.13 -9.61
CA TYR A 50 -0.46 -0.65 -8.95
C TYR A 50 -0.25 -2.07 -8.43
N SER A 51 -1.04 -2.49 -7.45
CA SER A 51 -0.97 -3.85 -6.88
C SER A 51 -1.45 -4.92 -7.87
N ASN A 52 -0.70 -6.02 -7.97
CA ASN A 52 -1.17 -7.20 -8.71
C ASN A 52 -2.08 -8.06 -7.84
N MET A 53 -3.08 -8.69 -8.48
CA MET A 53 -4.00 -9.62 -7.82
C MET A 53 -3.31 -10.73 -7.03
N ASN A 54 -2.29 -11.35 -7.63
CA ASN A 54 -1.57 -12.50 -7.08
C ASN A 54 -0.19 -12.11 -6.54
N ALA A 55 -0.09 -10.93 -5.93
CA ALA A 55 1.13 -10.47 -5.28
C ALA A 55 1.45 -11.32 -4.03
N TRP A 56 2.73 -11.44 -3.69
CA TRP A 56 3.19 -12.26 -2.57
C TRP A 56 2.71 -11.73 -1.22
N GLN A 57 2.41 -10.44 -1.14
CA GLN A 57 1.76 -9.75 -0.02
C GLN A 57 0.48 -10.48 0.41
N ARG A 58 -0.22 -11.16 -0.52
CA ARG A 58 -1.42 -11.94 -0.22
C ARG A 58 -1.18 -13.04 0.83
N ASN A 59 0.05 -13.53 0.95
CA ASN A 59 0.42 -14.57 1.92
C ASN A 59 0.82 -14.02 3.30
N MET A 60 0.93 -12.68 3.46
CA MET A 60 1.41 -12.03 4.68
C MET A 60 0.32 -11.49 5.58
N GLY A 61 -0.94 -11.50 5.11
CA GLY A 61 -2.08 -10.97 5.83
C GLY A 61 -1.90 -9.50 6.22
N TYR A 62 -2.53 -9.10 7.31
CA TYR A 62 -2.43 -7.76 7.87
C TYR A 62 -2.45 -7.79 9.41
N SER A 63 -1.66 -6.91 10.01
CA SER A 63 -1.74 -6.54 11.41
C SER A 63 -1.45 -5.06 11.53
N ARG A 64 -2.11 -4.39 12.49
CA ARG A 64 -1.84 -2.98 12.82
C ARG A 64 -0.36 -2.68 13.05
N LEU A 65 0.42 -3.67 13.52
CA LEU A 65 1.87 -3.54 13.68
C LEU A 65 2.61 -3.13 12.40
N TYR A 66 2.07 -3.45 11.22
CA TYR A 66 2.63 -3.02 9.95
C TYR A 66 2.53 -1.51 9.79
N ASP A 67 1.38 -0.92 10.14
CA ASP A 67 1.18 0.52 10.12
C ASP A 67 2.03 1.20 11.20
N GLU A 68 2.07 0.63 12.41
CA GLU A 68 2.92 1.12 13.50
C GLU A 68 4.40 1.19 13.10
N GLY A 69 4.86 0.32 12.21
CA GLY A 69 6.23 0.27 11.71
C GLY A 69 6.50 1.12 10.47
N SER A 70 5.50 1.78 9.88
CA SER A 70 5.58 2.38 8.53
C SER A 70 6.62 3.50 8.38
N ALA A 71 6.67 4.46 9.31
CA ALA A 71 7.54 5.64 9.20
C ALA A 71 9.05 5.30 9.13
N PRO A 72 9.58 4.37 9.95
CA PRO A 72 10.95 3.86 9.78
C PRO A 72 11.28 3.33 8.37
N PHE A 73 10.29 2.88 7.59
CA PHE A 73 10.48 2.43 6.20
C PHE A 73 10.29 3.56 5.16
N GLY A 74 10.21 4.82 5.60
CA GLY A 74 10.02 5.96 4.70
C GLY A 74 8.57 6.24 4.33
N MET A 75 7.62 5.58 4.98
CA MET A 75 6.20 5.70 4.69
C MET A 75 5.51 6.58 5.72
N ILE A 76 5.00 7.74 5.31
CA ILE A 76 4.24 8.66 6.15
C ILE A 76 2.81 8.66 5.60
N LEU A 77 1.95 7.88 6.24
CA LEU A 77 0.63 7.48 5.74
C LEU A 77 -0.45 7.75 6.76
N ASP A 78 -1.57 8.31 6.32
CA ASP A 78 -2.81 8.26 7.07
C ASP A 78 -3.45 6.87 6.88
N CYS A 79 -3.77 6.21 7.99
CA CYS A 79 -4.42 4.91 8.08
C CYS A 79 -5.86 5.08 8.60
N GLU A 80 -6.78 4.24 8.13
CA GLU A 80 -8.17 4.20 8.59
C GLU A 80 -8.70 2.76 8.60
N PRO A 81 -8.59 2.06 9.75
CA PRO A 81 -9.22 0.75 9.92
C PRO A 81 -10.73 0.86 10.11
N ILE A 82 -11.49 0.14 9.31
CA ILE A 82 -12.94 -0.07 9.51
C ILE A 82 -13.21 -1.54 9.80
N TYR A 83 -13.58 -1.83 11.04
CA TYR A 83 -13.93 -3.17 11.49
C TYR A 83 -15.45 -3.38 11.46
N PHE A 84 -15.90 -4.55 11.03
CA PHE A 84 -17.30 -4.93 11.12
C PHE A 84 -17.46 -6.45 11.12
N LYS A 85 -18.65 -6.95 11.50
CA LYS A 85 -18.95 -8.37 11.48
C LYS A 85 -19.86 -8.74 10.33
N TYR A 86 -19.53 -9.83 9.65
CA TYR A 86 -20.40 -10.39 8.61
C TYR A 86 -20.13 -11.89 8.45
N GLU A 87 -21.20 -12.70 8.40
CA GLU A 87 -21.14 -14.16 8.20
C GLU A 87 -20.14 -14.88 9.13
N LYS A 88 -20.16 -14.56 10.44
CA LYS A 88 -19.26 -15.13 11.47
C LYS A 88 -17.77 -14.85 11.26
N LYS A 89 -17.44 -13.86 10.42
CA LYS A 89 -16.10 -13.31 10.28
C LYS A 89 -16.07 -11.89 10.81
N ILE A 90 -14.92 -11.52 11.35
CA ILE A 90 -14.55 -10.12 11.57
C ILE A 90 -13.87 -9.67 10.28
N TRP A 91 -14.44 -8.66 9.65
CA TRP A 91 -13.91 -8.00 8.48
C TRP A 91 -13.15 -6.75 8.90
N LEU A 92 -12.09 -6.47 8.16
CA LEU A 92 -11.35 -5.23 8.20
C LEU A 92 -11.22 -4.72 6.77
N ILE A 93 -11.75 -3.53 6.53
CA ILE A 93 -11.37 -2.73 5.36
C ILE A 93 -10.45 -1.64 5.89
N GLU A 94 -9.22 -1.62 5.40
CA GLU A 94 -8.20 -0.66 5.82
C GLU A 94 -7.89 0.27 4.64
N LEU A 95 -7.87 1.57 4.92
CA LEU A 95 -7.57 2.60 3.94
C LEU A 95 -6.22 3.22 4.25
N TRP A 96 -5.43 3.48 3.21
CA TRP A 96 -4.18 4.22 3.35
C TRP A 96 -4.09 5.31 2.30
N LYS A 97 -3.56 6.48 2.70
CA LYS A 97 -3.09 7.52 1.76
C LYS A 97 -1.86 8.22 2.32
N GLY A 98 -0.90 8.58 1.46
CA GLY A 98 0.28 9.31 1.92
C GLY A 98 1.49 9.18 1.02
N GLN A 99 2.66 9.40 1.62
CA GLN A 99 3.95 9.30 0.97
C GLN A 99 4.62 7.95 1.30
N TYR A 100 4.93 7.20 0.26
CA TYR A 100 5.62 5.92 0.24
C TYR A 100 7.04 6.08 -0.31
N ASP A 101 7.91 6.69 0.49
CA ASP A 101 9.29 7.00 0.11
C ASP A 101 9.34 7.90 -1.14
N LEU A 102 9.58 7.33 -2.33
CA LEU A 102 9.62 8.04 -3.61
C LEU A 102 8.23 8.19 -4.27
N ASN A 103 7.18 7.58 -3.73
CA ASN A 103 5.85 7.57 -4.35
C ASN A 103 4.83 8.28 -3.48
N THR A 104 3.91 9.02 -4.09
CA THR A 104 2.62 9.33 -3.47
C THR A 104 1.64 8.22 -3.82
N GLY A 105 0.79 7.77 -2.89
CA GLY A 105 -0.15 6.70 -3.20
C GLY A 105 -1.31 6.58 -2.24
N CYS A 106 -2.19 5.63 -2.56
CA CYS A 106 -3.28 5.21 -1.71
C CYS A 106 -3.68 3.75 -1.96
N GLU A 107 -4.32 3.16 -0.97
CA GLU A 107 -4.62 1.74 -0.90
C GLU A 107 -5.97 1.48 -0.21
N VAL A 108 -6.67 0.42 -0.65
CA VAL A 108 -7.82 -0.17 0.05
C VAL A 108 -7.57 -1.66 0.18
N GLY A 109 -7.34 -2.12 1.41
CA GLY A 109 -7.12 -3.53 1.75
C GLY A 109 -8.36 -4.15 2.38
N VAL A 110 -8.66 -5.39 2.00
CA VAL A 110 -9.81 -6.15 2.52
C VAL A 110 -9.30 -7.43 3.16
N TYR A 111 -9.57 -7.56 4.46
CA TYR A 111 -9.07 -8.64 5.28
C TYR A 111 -10.18 -9.25 6.12
N THR A 112 -10.01 -10.52 6.48
CA THR A 112 -10.94 -11.25 7.32
C THR A 112 -10.22 -12.06 8.37
N ARG A 113 -10.93 -12.33 9.45
CA ARG A 113 -10.54 -13.28 10.48
C ARG A 113 -11.78 -14.04 10.91
N GLU A 114 -11.64 -15.35 11.10
CA GLU A 114 -12.69 -16.15 11.74
C GLU A 114 -13.00 -15.60 13.13
N GLU A 115 -14.28 -15.45 13.45
CA GLU A 115 -14.69 -14.88 14.73
C GLU A 115 -14.27 -15.82 15.87
N PRO A 116 -13.44 -15.34 16.84
CA PRO A 116 -13.06 -16.16 17.99
C PRO A 116 -14.28 -16.41 18.89
N MET A 117 -14.25 -17.51 19.67
CA MET A 117 -15.31 -17.82 20.65
C MET A 117 -15.63 -16.66 21.60
N LEU A 118 -14.64 -15.82 21.92
CA LEU A 118 -14.81 -14.59 22.67
C LEU A 118 -14.48 -13.38 21.77
N SER A 119 -15.50 -12.74 21.23
CA SER A 119 -15.36 -11.62 20.28
C SER A 119 -15.58 -10.28 20.98
N ILE A 120 -14.49 -9.62 21.36
CA ILE A 120 -14.51 -8.29 22.02
C ILE A 120 -14.05 -7.23 20.99
N PRO A 121 -14.93 -6.31 20.55
CA PRO A 121 -14.59 -5.31 19.53
C PRO A 121 -13.33 -4.49 19.80
N LYS A 122 -13.10 -4.11 21.07
CA LYS A 122 -11.88 -3.38 21.49
C LYS A 122 -10.57 -4.12 21.20
N MET A 123 -10.62 -5.44 21.00
CA MET A 123 -9.44 -6.26 20.71
C MET A 123 -9.15 -6.38 19.21
N TYR A 124 -10.05 -5.96 18.32
CA TYR A 124 -9.92 -6.16 16.88
C TYR A 124 -8.65 -5.56 16.29
N LYS A 125 -8.24 -4.38 16.78
CA LYS A 125 -6.99 -3.72 16.37
C LYS A 125 -5.70 -4.44 16.75
N TYR A 126 -5.76 -5.43 17.65
CA TYR A 126 -4.60 -6.22 18.06
C TYR A 126 -4.56 -7.60 17.40
N MET A 127 -5.55 -7.93 16.56
CA MET A 127 -5.62 -9.21 15.89
C MET A 127 -4.82 -9.21 14.59
N PHE A 128 -4.44 -10.41 14.15
CA PHE A 128 -3.94 -10.66 12.80
C PHE A 128 -5.10 -11.05 11.88
N TYR A 129 -5.13 -10.51 10.67
CA TYR A 129 -6.15 -10.77 9.67
C TYR A 129 -5.53 -11.39 8.42
N ASN A 130 -6.28 -12.30 7.79
CA ASN A 130 -5.91 -12.89 6.52
C ASN A 130 -6.44 -12.04 5.37
N CYS A 131 -5.74 -12.02 4.25
CA CYS A 131 -6.30 -11.46 3.01
C CYS A 131 -7.56 -12.24 2.62
N VAL A 132 -8.59 -11.56 2.11
CA VAL A 132 -9.82 -12.25 1.70
C VAL A 132 -9.58 -13.29 0.60
N SER A 133 -10.41 -14.34 0.61
CA SER A 133 -10.42 -15.35 -0.45
C SER A 133 -10.87 -14.74 -1.78
N ASN A 134 -10.80 -15.52 -2.86
CA ASN A 134 -11.18 -15.03 -4.19
C ASN A 134 -12.67 -14.68 -4.28
N GLU A 135 -13.49 -15.40 -3.54
CA GLU A 135 -14.95 -15.28 -3.44
C GLU A 135 -15.35 -14.07 -2.59
N ASP A 136 -14.49 -13.71 -1.63
CA ASP A 136 -14.71 -12.62 -0.66
C ASP A 136 -14.10 -11.27 -1.10
N ARG A 137 -13.48 -11.20 -2.29
CA ARG A 137 -13.05 -9.92 -2.89
C ARG A 137 -14.25 -9.00 -3.16
N LEU A 138 -14.03 -7.71 -2.98
CA LEU A 138 -15.03 -6.66 -3.20
C LEU A 138 -14.69 -5.88 -4.46
N THR A 139 -15.71 -5.33 -5.13
CA THR A 139 -15.47 -4.31 -6.16
C THR A 139 -15.19 -3.01 -5.44
N ILE A 140 -14.02 -2.45 -5.71
CA ILE A 140 -13.51 -1.24 -5.08
C ILE A 140 -13.15 -0.29 -6.21
N SER A 141 -13.53 0.97 -6.07
CA SER A 141 -12.96 2.04 -6.87
C SER A 141 -12.54 3.20 -5.98
N PHE A 142 -11.51 3.92 -6.41
CA PHE A 142 -11.10 5.14 -5.77
C PHE A 142 -10.48 6.13 -6.75
N SER A 143 -10.42 7.39 -6.31
CA SER A 143 -9.69 8.47 -6.94
C SER A 143 -8.84 9.18 -5.88
N LEU A 144 -7.54 9.36 -6.16
CA LEU A 144 -6.64 10.09 -5.27
C LEU A 144 -6.44 11.50 -5.80
N TYR A 145 -6.67 12.49 -4.95
CA TYR A 145 -6.48 13.90 -5.25
C TYR A 145 -5.36 14.46 -4.40
N LYS A 146 -4.64 15.43 -4.96
CA LYS A 146 -3.72 16.29 -4.22
C LYS A 146 -4.16 17.73 -4.37
N ASN A 147 -4.48 18.40 -3.27
CA ASN A 147 -4.96 19.78 -3.25
C ASN A 147 -6.13 20.00 -4.24
N GLY A 148 -7.05 19.02 -4.32
CA GLY A 148 -8.20 19.03 -5.22
C GLY A 148 -7.92 18.66 -6.69
N VAL A 149 -6.68 18.38 -7.07
CA VAL A 149 -6.31 17.94 -8.42
C VAL A 149 -6.18 16.41 -8.45
N LEU A 150 -6.87 15.77 -9.39
CA LEU A 150 -6.81 14.31 -9.56
C LEU A 150 -5.40 13.87 -9.93
N LEU A 151 -4.84 12.93 -9.16
CA LEU A 151 -3.57 12.27 -9.48
C LEU A 151 -3.79 11.02 -10.35
N PHE A 152 -4.70 10.14 -9.92
CA PHE A 152 -5.07 8.90 -10.63
C PHE A 152 -6.32 8.27 -10.02
N SER A 153 -6.91 7.32 -10.75
CA SER A 153 -8.05 6.52 -10.31
C SER A 153 -7.84 5.03 -10.58
N ARG A 154 -8.53 4.20 -9.79
CA ARG A 154 -8.53 2.74 -9.91
C ARG A 154 -9.94 2.20 -9.70
N ASP A 155 -10.29 1.13 -10.43
CA ASP A 155 -11.54 0.37 -10.27
C ASP A 155 -11.25 -1.10 -10.58
N ASP A 156 -11.44 -1.98 -9.60
CA ASP A 156 -11.31 -3.43 -9.80
C ASP A 156 -11.97 -4.23 -8.65
N LYS A 157 -12.26 -5.50 -8.92
CA LYS A 157 -12.64 -6.47 -7.89
C LYS A 157 -11.41 -7.06 -7.21
N HIS A 158 -10.94 -6.41 -6.15
CA HIS A 158 -9.67 -6.73 -5.48
C HIS A 158 -9.80 -7.06 -3.99
N TRP A 159 -8.74 -7.68 -3.45
CA TRP A 159 -8.52 -7.81 -1.99
C TRP A 159 -7.64 -6.68 -1.43
N TRP A 160 -7.00 -5.93 -2.32
CA TRP A 160 -5.98 -4.91 -2.04
C TRP A 160 -5.76 -4.05 -3.28
N LEU A 161 -6.66 -3.10 -3.50
CA LEU A 161 -6.57 -2.19 -4.63
C LEU A 161 -5.63 -1.04 -4.24
N ALA A 162 -4.51 -0.88 -4.95
CA ALA A 162 -3.50 0.11 -4.63
C ALA A 162 -3.00 0.81 -5.90
N GLY A 163 -2.59 2.07 -5.75
CA GLY A 163 -1.95 2.84 -6.80
C GLY A 163 -0.90 3.80 -6.23
N PHE A 164 0.17 4.00 -6.99
CA PHE A 164 1.34 4.79 -6.57
C PHE A 164 1.90 5.60 -7.73
N LYS A 165 1.94 6.92 -7.57
CA LYS A 165 2.58 7.84 -8.50
C LYS A 165 4.03 8.08 -8.09
N LEU A 166 4.96 7.70 -8.97
CA LEU A 166 6.40 7.81 -8.72
C LEU A 166 6.89 9.25 -8.90
N GLY A 167 7.74 9.72 -7.98
CA GLY A 167 8.37 11.04 -8.06
C GLY A 167 7.46 12.21 -7.65
N GLU A 168 6.20 11.92 -7.31
CA GLU A 168 5.30 12.90 -6.70
C GLU A 168 5.53 12.91 -5.18
N TYR A 169 5.91 14.06 -4.65
CA TYR A 169 6.00 14.29 -3.21
C TYR A 169 4.68 14.86 -2.70
N SER A 170 4.11 14.29 -1.65
CA SER A 170 2.92 14.84 -1.00
C SER A 170 3.03 14.77 0.52
N GLU A 171 2.47 15.76 1.21
CA GLU A 171 2.08 15.58 2.60
C GLU A 171 0.73 14.84 2.67
N PRO A 172 0.50 13.94 3.65
CA PRO A 172 -0.79 13.26 3.78
C PRO A 172 -1.99 14.21 3.85
N SER A 173 -1.81 15.39 4.46
CA SER A 173 -2.83 16.43 4.57
C SER A 173 -3.17 17.14 3.26
N GLU A 174 -2.34 17.00 2.22
CA GLU A 174 -2.66 17.49 0.87
C GLU A 174 -3.51 16.49 0.09
N LEU A 175 -3.62 15.25 0.59
CA LEU A 175 -4.25 14.15 -0.12
C LEU A 175 -5.67 13.90 0.37
N THR A 176 -6.57 13.75 -0.59
CA THR A 176 -7.95 13.31 -0.35
C THR A 176 -8.25 12.12 -1.25
N MET A 177 -8.90 11.10 -0.70
CA MET A 177 -9.26 9.89 -1.43
C MET A 177 -10.79 9.75 -1.48
N GLU A 178 -11.37 9.74 -2.68
CA GLU A 178 -12.78 9.40 -2.88
C GLU A 178 -12.88 7.90 -3.15
N ILE A 179 -13.75 7.19 -2.44
CA ILE A 179 -13.78 5.72 -2.43
C ILE A 179 -15.21 5.23 -2.63
N ASN A 180 -15.39 4.20 -3.45
CA ASN A 180 -16.62 3.43 -3.54
C ASN A 180 -16.32 1.95 -3.36
N ILE A 181 -17.12 1.27 -2.55
CA ILE A 181 -17.01 -0.17 -2.31
C ILE A 181 -18.38 -0.79 -2.52
N THR A 182 -18.47 -1.80 -3.38
CA THR A 182 -19.68 -2.61 -3.55
C THR A 182 -19.60 -3.86 -2.69
N LEU A 183 -20.49 -3.95 -1.71
CA LEU A 183 -20.57 -5.05 -0.75
C LEU A 183 -21.37 -6.24 -1.30
N LYS A 184 -21.14 -7.42 -0.74
CA LYS A 184 -21.70 -8.69 -1.23
C LYS A 184 -23.23 -8.78 -1.08
N SER A 185 -23.79 -8.10 -0.09
CA SER A 185 -25.21 -8.14 0.24
C SER A 185 -25.63 -6.87 0.98
N SER A 186 -26.93 -6.62 1.05
CA SER A 186 -27.49 -5.52 1.84
C SER A 186 -27.17 -5.67 3.34
N VAL A 187 -27.05 -6.91 3.83
CA VAL A 187 -26.65 -7.21 5.20
C VAL A 187 -25.19 -6.82 5.45
N MET A 188 -24.28 -7.14 4.52
CA MET A 188 -22.88 -6.73 4.61
C MET A 188 -22.74 -5.20 4.50
N CYS A 189 -23.52 -4.59 3.59
CA CYS A 189 -23.58 -3.14 3.43
C CYS A 189 -23.96 -2.45 4.74
N ALA A 190 -25.05 -2.89 5.39
CA ALA A 190 -25.46 -2.34 6.67
C ALA A 190 -24.40 -2.52 7.76
N ALA A 191 -23.74 -3.69 7.82
CA ALA A 191 -22.67 -3.94 8.78
C ALA A 191 -21.44 -3.04 8.55
N PHE A 192 -21.07 -2.81 7.28
CA PHE A 192 -19.96 -1.92 6.94
C PHE A 192 -20.29 -0.45 7.26
N VAL A 193 -21.51 0.01 6.98
CA VAL A 193 -21.97 1.35 7.36
C VAL A 193 -21.95 1.53 8.87
N GLU A 194 -22.36 0.53 9.65
CA GLU A 194 -22.25 0.60 11.11
C GLU A 194 -20.77 0.67 11.54
N GLY A 195 -19.89 -0.13 10.92
CA GLY A 195 -18.44 -0.04 11.17
C GLY A 195 -17.87 1.35 10.89
N LEU A 196 -18.30 2.01 9.81
CA LEU A 196 -17.92 3.41 9.50
C LEU A 196 -18.37 4.38 10.61
N LYS A 197 -19.61 4.23 11.08
CA LYS A 197 -20.16 5.06 12.18
C LYS A 197 -19.41 4.84 13.49
N GLU A 198 -19.09 3.59 13.81
CA GLU A 198 -18.27 3.25 14.98
C GLU A 198 -16.85 3.83 14.89
N THR A 199 -16.29 3.91 13.68
CA THR A 199 -15.01 4.56 13.40
C THR A 199 -15.08 6.09 13.58
N GLY A 200 -16.23 6.70 13.28
CA GLY A 200 -16.49 8.12 13.52
C GLY A 200 -17.12 8.88 12.36
N TYR A 201 -17.38 8.21 11.22
CA TYR A 201 -18.00 8.83 10.05
C TYR A 201 -19.46 9.20 10.32
N THR A 202 -19.87 10.37 9.84
CA THR A 202 -21.24 10.87 9.94
C THR A 202 -22.12 10.38 8.79
N ASP A 203 -23.45 10.51 8.91
CA ASP A 203 -24.38 10.14 7.84
C ASP A 203 -24.20 11.03 6.59
N GLU A 204 -23.69 12.26 6.76
CA GLU A 204 -23.39 13.18 5.66
C GLU A 204 -22.14 12.79 4.87
N GLU A 205 -21.21 12.06 5.49
CA GLU A 205 -19.97 11.59 4.86
C GLU A 205 -20.12 10.22 4.17
N ILE A 206 -21.24 9.55 4.41
CA ILE A 206 -21.53 8.21 3.88
C ILE A 206 -22.64 8.29 2.85
N THR A 207 -22.34 7.85 1.63
CA THR A 207 -23.34 7.67 0.58
C THR A 207 -23.65 6.19 0.41
N VAL A 208 -24.93 5.83 0.34
CA VAL A 208 -25.36 4.43 0.13
C VAL A 208 -26.31 4.36 -1.05
N ASN A 209 -25.96 3.55 -2.06
CA ASN A 209 -26.81 3.25 -3.20
C ASN A 209 -26.83 1.74 -3.46
N GLY A 210 -27.92 1.07 -3.08
CA GLY A 210 -28.00 -0.38 -3.08
C GLY A 210 -26.96 -0.98 -2.12
N ASN A 211 -26.03 -1.78 -2.64
CA ASN A 211 -24.91 -2.32 -1.87
C ASN A 211 -23.61 -1.53 -2.07
N ASN A 212 -23.63 -0.40 -2.78
CA ASN A 212 -22.46 0.46 -2.95
C ASN A 212 -22.43 1.51 -1.85
N VAL A 213 -21.29 1.59 -1.16
CA VAL A 213 -21.02 2.58 -0.13
C VAL A 213 -19.89 3.48 -0.63
N GLY A 214 -20.14 4.79 -0.67
CA GLY A 214 -19.16 5.80 -1.03
C GLY A 214 -18.78 6.66 0.16
N ILE A 215 -17.49 6.93 0.33
CA ILE A 215 -16.92 7.77 1.39
C ILE A 215 -15.80 8.65 0.84
N THR A 216 -15.51 9.74 1.55
CA THR A 216 -14.33 10.58 1.31
C THR A 216 -13.38 10.46 2.48
N PHE A 217 -12.17 9.94 2.23
CA PHE A 217 -11.10 9.86 3.21
C PHE A 217 -10.15 11.05 3.04
N ASP A 218 -10.39 12.08 3.84
CA ASP A 218 -9.58 13.32 3.86
C ASP A 218 -8.81 13.44 5.19
N ILE A 219 -9.54 13.65 6.28
CA ILE A 219 -9.00 13.67 7.65
C ILE A 219 -9.31 12.33 8.30
N PRO A 220 -8.32 11.63 8.89
CA PRO A 220 -8.59 10.37 9.56
C PRO A 220 -9.42 10.55 10.83
N HIS A 221 -10.36 9.64 11.02
CA HIS A 221 -11.20 9.53 12.22
C HIS A 221 -10.51 8.71 13.32
N THR A 222 -9.54 7.87 12.94
CA THR A 222 -8.80 7.02 13.87
C THR A 222 -7.42 7.57 14.25
N PRO A 223 -6.91 7.19 15.44
CA PRO A 223 -5.54 7.51 15.83
C PRO A 223 -4.52 6.89 14.88
N GLN A 224 -3.67 7.75 14.34
CA GLN A 224 -2.58 7.39 13.44
C GLN A 224 -1.49 6.56 14.14
N PRO A 225 -0.66 5.83 13.37
CA PRO A 225 0.43 5.02 13.91
C PRO A 225 1.30 5.77 14.93
N ILE A 226 1.78 5.10 15.96
CA ILE A 226 2.62 5.66 17.03
C ILE A 226 3.93 6.24 16.51
N THR A 227 4.37 5.83 15.32
CA THR A 227 5.55 6.37 14.65
C THR A 227 5.26 7.62 13.83
N ARG A 228 3.98 7.98 13.62
CA ARG A 228 3.54 9.26 13.07
C ARG A 228 3.60 10.34 14.14
N THR A 229 4.80 10.82 14.43
CA THR A 229 5.03 11.99 15.29
C THR A 229 5.46 13.19 14.45
N PRO A 230 5.21 14.44 14.89
CA PRO A 230 5.64 15.63 14.13
C PRO A 230 7.12 15.63 13.77
N GLU A 231 7.98 15.13 14.65
CA GLU A 231 9.43 15.04 14.44
C GLU A 231 9.79 13.96 13.42
N THR A 232 9.17 12.78 13.56
CA THR A 232 9.43 11.64 12.67
C THR A 232 8.92 11.96 11.27
N ASP A 233 7.69 12.44 11.15
CA ASP A 233 7.07 12.87 9.90
C ASP A 233 7.96 13.90 9.21
N ARG A 234 8.39 14.95 9.93
CA ARG A 234 9.27 15.99 9.37
C ARG A 234 10.58 15.41 8.83
N ILE A 235 11.28 14.57 9.59
CA ILE A 235 12.58 14.02 9.17
C ILE A 235 12.41 13.13 7.93
N ILE A 236 11.41 12.25 7.95
CA ILE A 236 11.16 11.31 6.85
C ILE A 236 10.64 12.05 5.61
N GLN A 237 9.74 13.03 5.76
CA GLN A 237 9.23 13.82 4.65
C GLN A 237 10.29 14.71 4.02
N LEU A 238 11.23 15.28 4.81
CA LEU A 238 12.39 15.96 4.24
C LEU A 238 13.23 15.03 3.37
N LYS A 239 13.46 13.78 3.81
CA LYS A 239 14.14 12.76 3.01
C LYS A 239 13.36 12.43 1.74
N ASN A 240 12.05 12.17 1.86
CA ASN A 240 11.17 11.81 0.74
C ASN A 240 11.10 12.94 -0.30
N LYS A 241 11.00 14.19 0.13
CA LYS A 241 11.02 15.37 -0.73
C LYS A 241 12.31 15.46 -1.53
N LEU A 242 13.47 15.34 -0.87
CA LEU A 242 14.77 15.36 -1.54
C LEU A 242 14.92 14.21 -2.55
N LEU A 243 14.35 13.03 -2.25
CA LEU A 243 14.36 11.90 -3.19
C LEU A 243 13.49 12.19 -4.43
N CYS A 244 12.29 12.74 -4.24
CA CYS A 244 11.40 13.12 -5.33
C CYS A 244 12.03 14.22 -6.20
N GLU A 245 12.62 15.26 -5.60
CA GLU A 245 13.30 16.34 -6.31
C GLU A 245 14.46 15.80 -7.17
N LYS A 246 15.32 14.94 -6.60
CA LYS A 246 16.41 14.30 -7.34
C LYS A 246 15.92 13.43 -8.49
N TYR A 247 14.87 12.64 -8.26
CA TYR A 247 14.27 11.82 -9.30
C TYR A 247 13.77 12.71 -10.44
N ASN A 248 12.98 13.73 -10.15
CA ASN A 248 12.42 14.66 -11.14
C ASN A 248 13.52 15.40 -11.91
N ASP A 249 14.62 15.78 -11.26
CA ASP A 249 15.76 16.40 -11.94
C ASP A 249 16.44 15.49 -12.97
N ILE A 250 16.49 14.18 -12.71
CA ILE A 250 17.04 13.17 -13.63
C ILE A 250 16.05 12.90 -14.76
N VAL A 251 14.76 12.75 -14.44
CA VAL A 251 13.77 12.23 -15.39
C VAL A 251 13.09 13.29 -16.26
N LYS A 252 13.19 14.58 -15.92
CA LYS A 252 12.50 15.68 -16.64
C LYS A 252 12.77 15.79 -18.13
N VAL A 253 13.83 15.16 -18.64
CA VAL A 253 14.18 15.16 -20.07
C VAL A 253 13.67 13.93 -20.84
N TYR A 254 12.91 13.04 -20.17
CA TYR A 254 12.45 11.77 -20.72
C TYR A 254 10.93 11.63 -20.59
N ASP A 255 10.27 11.32 -21.70
CA ASP A 255 8.80 11.28 -21.77
C ASP A 255 8.23 9.92 -21.33
N ASN A 256 8.94 8.81 -21.58
CA ASN A 256 8.46 7.46 -21.27
C ASN A 256 9.26 6.78 -20.15
N PHE A 257 8.60 5.88 -19.41
CA PHE A 257 9.18 5.19 -18.26
C PHE A 257 10.47 4.43 -18.57
N SER A 258 10.56 3.77 -19.72
CA SER A 258 11.76 3.03 -20.14
C SER A 258 12.96 3.96 -20.26
N ASP A 259 12.80 5.14 -20.85
CA ASP A 259 13.86 6.13 -20.99
C ASP A 259 14.23 6.76 -19.64
N LYS A 260 13.23 7.04 -18.78
CA LYS A 260 13.45 7.51 -17.40
C LYS A 260 14.32 6.53 -16.60
N ILE A 261 14.05 5.22 -16.67
CA ILE A 261 14.81 4.22 -15.91
C ILE A 261 16.20 3.96 -16.53
N ASN A 262 16.30 3.93 -17.86
CA ASN A 262 17.61 3.81 -18.53
C ASN A 262 18.54 4.99 -18.17
N ALA A 263 17.98 6.19 -18.01
CA ALA A 263 18.72 7.35 -17.54
C ALA A 263 19.17 7.19 -16.08
N ILE A 264 18.30 6.72 -15.18
CA ILE A 264 18.67 6.45 -13.79
C ILE A 264 19.80 5.43 -13.70
N GLN A 265 19.74 4.35 -14.49
CA GLN A 265 20.83 3.36 -14.54
C GLN A 265 22.16 3.97 -15.00
N LYS A 266 22.12 4.95 -15.91
CA LYS A 266 23.31 5.58 -16.47
C LYS A 266 23.91 6.66 -15.56
N TYR A 267 23.07 7.43 -14.85
CA TYR A 267 23.49 8.61 -14.11
C TYR A 267 23.48 8.44 -12.57
N ALA A 268 22.82 7.40 -12.06
CA ALA A 268 22.76 7.08 -10.62
C ALA A 268 22.77 5.55 -10.39
N PRO A 269 23.88 4.85 -10.70
CA PRO A 269 23.97 3.39 -10.62
C PRO A 269 23.73 2.86 -9.20
N GLU A 270 24.02 3.63 -8.16
CA GLU A 270 23.70 3.28 -6.77
C GLU A 270 22.20 3.11 -6.52
N ILE A 271 21.34 3.90 -7.18
CA ILE A 271 19.88 3.77 -7.10
C ILE A 271 19.42 2.50 -7.82
N TYR A 272 20.06 2.19 -8.96
CA TYR A 272 19.77 0.97 -9.71
C TYR A 272 20.17 -0.29 -8.92
N GLU A 273 21.34 -0.30 -8.28
CA GLU A 273 21.76 -1.41 -7.41
C GLU A 273 20.80 -1.60 -6.22
N GLU A 274 20.32 -0.53 -5.61
CA GLU A 274 19.33 -0.59 -4.54
C GLU A 274 18.00 -1.20 -5.01
N ILE A 275 17.53 -0.84 -6.21
CA ILE A 275 16.34 -1.44 -6.84
C ILE A 275 16.52 -2.95 -7.03
N ILE A 276 17.69 -3.37 -7.52
CA ILE A 276 18.02 -4.78 -7.78
C ILE A 276 18.12 -5.58 -6.46
N ASP A 277 18.74 -5.03 -5.43
CA ASP A 277 18.88 -5.71 -4.14
C ASP A 277 17.53 -5.85 -3.41
N LYS A 278 16.66 -4.84 -3.51
CA LYS A 278 15.26 -4.93 -3.07
C LYS A 278 14.50 -6.03 -3.82
N ALA A 279 14.70 -6.18 -5.13
CA ALA A 279 14.07 -7.23 -5.92
C ALA A 279 14.53 -8.65 -5.53
N LYS A 280 15.81 -8.83 -5.16
CA LYS A 280 16.35 -10.10 -4.65
C LYS A 280 15.71 -10.51 -3.32
N LEU A 281 15.60 -9.58 -2.37
CA LEU A 281 14.97 -9.83 -1.07
C LEU A 281 13.51 -10.27 -1.22
N ARG A 282 12.77 -9.60 -2.12
CA ARG A 282 11.36 -9.92 -2.39
C ARG A 282 11.18 -11.31 -3.03
N ASN A 283 12.09 -11.75 -3.90
CA ASN A 283 12.10 -13.11 -4.42
C ASN A 283 12.34 -14.17 -3.34
N TYR A 284 13.14 -13.87 -2.31
CA TYR A 284 13.34 -14.77 -1.18
C TYR A 284 12.06 -14.89 -0.32
N LEU A 285 11.44 -13.75 0.03
CA LEU A 285 10.18 -13.75 0.79
C LEU A 285 9.07 -14.55 0.06
N ARG A 286 9.04 -14.49 -1.26
CA ARG A 286 8.14 -15.31 -2.10
C ARG A 286 8.33 -16.82 -1.95
N SER A 287 9.55 -17.28 -1.68
CA SER A 287 9.84 -18.71 -1.53
C SER A 287 9.35 -19.29 -0.20
N VAL A 288 9.04 -18.42 0.77
CA VAL A 288 8.49 -18.81 2.06
C VAL A 288 6.99 -19.10 1.88
N LYS A 289 6.65 -20.38 1.77
CA LYS A 289 5.24 -20.81 1.80
C LYS A 289 4.65 -20.66 3.20
N ASN A 290 3.41 -20.20 3.28
CA ASN A 290 2.63 -20.27 4.51
C ASN A 290 2.26 -21.74 4.76
N PRO A 291 2.63 -22.35 5.89
CA PRO A 291 2.25 -23.73 6.21
C PRO A 291 0.73 -23.93 6.35
N GLU A 292 -0.06 -22.85 6.44
CA GLU A 292 -1.53 -22.90 6.52
C GLU A 292 -2.24 -22.75 5.16
N SER A 293 -1.52 -22.66 4.04
CA SER A 293 -2.11 -22.52 2.70
C SER A 293 -2.13 -23.83 1.90
N ILE A 294 -2.35 -24.98 2.57
CA ILE A 294 -2.67 -26.28 1.94
C ILE A 294 -4.12 -26.61 2.24
#